data_AF-A0A7D5QG82-F1
#
_entry.id   AF-A0A7D5QG82-F1
#
_cell.length_a   1.000
_cell.length_b   1.000
_cell.length_c   1.000
_cell.angle_alpha   90.00
_cell.angle_beta   90.00
_cell.angle_gamma   90.00
#
_symmetry.space_group_name_H-M   'P 1'
#
loop_
_entity.id
_entity.type
_entity.pdbx_description
1 polymer ?
#
loop_
_entity_poly.entity_id
_entity_poly.type
_entity_poly.pdbx_seq_one_letter_code
_entity_poly.pdbx_strand_id
1 'polypeptide(L)'
;MRRTTAAIILACVLGGVLAAGGVGAAPEYGLSVAGSVDTPNRTVPVDGEEFAVSEVASVEPGDALDVEVTAPDEGPYELLLYDSERRIVTRADAAAGERTELETDGFEAGAYLLVLRDGETVRAVHPVVIDGYDVEVDAPGAAEAGTETSVAVSVAPGQSTGSPDRVTVVAWNGEETVSAVADRQGDGRYVATLDLADLDPGEYTLVATAHGERVVYGRQEPLGTSDEHALRVTDEPVEGGSGSASGSGSGGADDGSAADGTDTPTGTTQSDVITPGEGEESGDGASDPSGEDGAPGRPGNGSLLPLGVGGAAVLVGYAYLRRRTGGIR
;
A
#
# COMPACT_ATOMS: atom_id res chain seq x y z
N MET A 1 -9.49 -43.16 -9.09
CA MET A 1 -8.41 -42.89 -8.11
C MET A 1 -8.11 -41.40 -8.16
N ARG A 2 -8.73 -40.62 -7.27
CA ARG A 2 -8.55 -39.17 -7.18
C ARG A 2 -7.36 -38.91 -6.27
N ARG A 3 -6.35 -38.21 -6.77
CA ARG A 3 -5.16 -37.81 -6.00
C ARG A 3 -5.46 -36.43 -5.42
N THR A 4 -5.78 -36.40 -4.13
CA THR A 4 -5.92 -35.18 -3.35
C THR A 4 -4.52 -34.63 -3.10
N THR A 5 -4.19 -33.49 -3.68
CA THR A 5 -2.94 -32.77 -3.42
C THR A 5 -3.21 -31.79 -2.30
N ALA A 6 -2.81 -32.14 -1.07
CA ALA A 6 -2.84 -31.22 0.06
C ALA A 6 -1.74 -30.17 -0.13
N ALA A 7 -2.14 -28.90 -0.26
CA ALA A 7 -1.24 -27.75 -0.25
C ALA A 7 -0.84 -27.45 1.20
N ILE A 8 0.47 -27.42 1.47
CA ILE A 8 1.02 -27.06 2.77
C ILE A 8 1.13 -25.53 2.81
N ILE A 9 0.18 -24.88 3.49
CA ILE A 9 0.26 -23.46 3.82
C ILE A 9 1.24 -23.32 4.99
N LEU A 10 2.40 -22.72 4.72
CA LEU A 10 3.42 -22.42 5.73
C LEU A 10 3.00 -21.17 6.49
N ALA A 11 2.20 -21.38 7.53
CA ALA A 11 1.87 -20.37 8.54
C ALA A 11 3.10 -20.14 9.44
N CYS A 12 3.80 -19.02 9.24
CA CYS A 12 4.73 -18.49 10.24
C CYS A 12 3.97 -17.61 11.24
N VAL A 13 3.14 -18.24 12.08
CA VAL A 13 2.57 -17.63 13.28
C VAL A 13 3.65 -17.69 14.37
N LEU A 14 4.39 -16.60 14.54
CA LEU A 14 5.14 -16.38 15.77
C LEU A 14 4.28 -15.49 16.68
N GLY A 15 3.28 -16.11 17.30
CA GLY A 15 2.43 -15.48 18.31
C GLY A 15 3.22 -15.21 19.59
N GLY A 16 3.57 -13.95 19.82
CA GLY A 16 3.99 -13.46 21.12
C GLY A 16 2.81 -12.81 21.83
N VAL A 17 2.08 -13.57 22.65
CA VAL A 17 1.09 -13.01 23.58
C VAL A 17 1.85 -12.24 24.66
N LEU A 18 1.98 -10.92 24.50
CA LEU A 18 2.43 -10.00 25.54
C LEU A 18 1.24 -9.65 26.43
N ALA A 19 1.20 -10.27 27.61
CA ALA A 19 0.23 -9.95 28.65
C ALA A 19 0.41 -8.50 29.13
N ALA A 20 -0.62 -7.66 28.90
CA ALA A 20 -0.66 -6.28 29.40
C ALA A 20 -0.96 -6.25 30.91
N GLY A 21 0.08 -6.01 31.72
CA GLY A 21 -0.04 -5.54 33.10
C GLY A 21 0.02 -4.01 33.12
N GLY A 22 -0.92 -3.38 33.82
CA GLY A 22 -1.15 -1.93 33.75
C GLY A 22 -0.08 -1.04 34.40
N VAL A 23 0.08 0.15 33.82
CA VAL A 23 0.41 1.47 34.37
C VAL A 23 -0.17 2.45 33.35
N GLY A 24 -0.69 3.63 33.74
CA GLY A 24 -1.15 4.62 32.77
C GLY A 24 -0.02 4.92 31.78
N ALA A 25 -0.16 4.41 30.56
CA ALA A 25 0.87 4.52 29.54
C ALA A 25 1.02 6.00 29.19
N ALA A 26 2.24 6.51 29.27
CA ALA A 26 2.58 7.72 28.52
C ALA A 26 2.21 7.46 27.06
N PRO A 27 1.77 8.48 26.29
CA PRO A 27 1.44 8.25 24.89
C PRO A 27 2.67 7.64 24.21
N GLU A 28 2.52 6.42 23.71
CA GLU A 28 3.56 5.75 22.95
C GLU A 28 3.76 6.51 21.64
N TYR A 29 4.98 6.49 21.10
CA TYR A 29 5.23 7.09 19.81
C TYR A 29 4.41 6.35 18.74
N GLY A 30 3.71 7.10 17.90
CA GLY A 30 2.81 6.55 16.89
C GLY A 30 2.75 7.41 15.63
N LEU A 31 2.43 6.75 14.52
CA LEU A 31 2.11 7.37 13.24
C LEU A 31 0.68 6.98 12.88
N SER A 32 -0.10 7.95 12.44
CA SER A 32 -1.36 7.72 11.75
C SER A 32 -1.28 8.41 10.40
N VAL A 33 -1.67 7.72 9.33
CA VAL A 33 -1.63 8.24 7.97
C VAL A 33 -3.03 8.14 7.38
N ALA A 34 -3.54 9.23 6.82
CA ALA A 34 -4.85 9.20 6.16
C ALA A 34 -4.86 8.21 4.99
N GLY A 35 -6.01 7.56 4.75
CA GLY A 35 -6.12 6.51 3.73
C GLY A 35 -5.41 5.20 4.12
N SER A 36 -5.11 5.00 5.40
CA SER A 36 -4.65 3.70 5.89
C SER A 36 -5.80 2.72 5.97
N VAL A 37 -5.51 1.49 5.54
CA VAL A 37 -6.36 0.31 5.76
C VAL A 37 -5.73 -0.55 6.84
N ASP A 38 -6.57 -1.13 7.69
CA ASP A 38 -6.15 -2.12 8.65
C ASP A 38 -5.64 -3.37 7.91
N THR A 39 -4.71 -4.07 8.53
CA THR A 39 -4.11 -5.31 8.04
C THR A 39 -3.74 -6.21 9.21
N PRO A 40 -3.56 -7.52 8.98
CA PRO A 40 -3.07 -8.41 10.02
C PRO A 40 -1.72 -7.94 10.60
N ASN A 41 -1.63 -7.94 11.93
CA ASN A 41 -0.43 -7.56 12.67
C ASN A 41 0.82 -8.26 12.15
N ARG A 42 1.84 -7.47 11.81
CA ARG A 42 3.15 -7.96 11.37
C ARG A 42 4.27 -7.18 12.02
N THR A 43 5.46 -7.77 12.02
CA THR A 43 6.67 -7.11 12.52
C THR A 43 7.61 -6.79 11.38
N VAL A 44 8.18 -5.57 11.39
CA VAL A 44 9.11 -5.08 10.38
C VAL A 44 10.45 -4.75 11.06
N PRO A 45 11.57 -5.36 10.61
CA PRO A 45 12.90 -5.02 11.10
C PRO A 45 13.39 -3.69 10.50
N VAL A 46 13.72 -2.71 11.33
CA VAL A 46 14.36 -1.45 10.93
C VAL A 46 15.52 -1.17 11.86
N ASP A 47 16.71 -0.95 11.29
CA ASP A 47 17.95 -0.66 12.03
C ASP A 47 18.29 -1.66 13.17
N GLY A 48 17.79 -2.91 13.06
CA GLY A 48 18.02 -3.98 14.03
C GLY A 48 16.98 -4.05 15.15
N GLU A 49 15.99 -3.17 15.11
CA GLU A 49 14.81 -3.15 15.99
C GLU A 49 13.58 -3.67 15.24
N GLU A 50 12.62 -4.22 15.98
CA GLU A 50 11.43 -4.87 15.46
C GLU A 50 10.21 -3.99 15.77
N PHE A 51 9.51 -3.53 14.73
CA PHE A 51 8.33 -2.66 14.87
C PHE A 51 7.06 -3.40 14.48
N ALA A 52 6.04 -3.35 15.33
CA ALA A 52 4.72 -3.86 15.01
C ALA A 52 4.02 -2.89 14.05
N VAL A 53 3.35 -3.46 13.05
CA VAL A 53 2.55 -2.74 12.06
C VAL A 53 1.23 -3.48 11.90
N SER A 54 0.14 -2.74 12.05
CA SER A 54 -1.23 -3.19 11.81
C SER A 54 -1.86 -2.50 10.61
N GLU A 55 -1.27 -1.46 10.05
CA GLU A 55 -1.90 -0.63 9.03
C GLU A 55 -0.99 -0.44 7.82
N VAL A 56 -1.59 -0.16 6.67
CA VAL A 56 -0.88 0.22 5.45
C VAL A 56 -1.60 1.39 4.81
N ALA A 57 -0.88 2.48 4.55
CA ALA A 57 -1.42 3.58 3.76
C ALA A 57 -1.35 3.24 2.27
N SER A 58 -2.43 3.53 1.54
CA SER A 58 -2.46 3.52 0.08
C SER A 58 -2.67 4.94 -0.41
N VAL A 59 -1.89 5.38 -1.40
CA VAL A 59 -2.00 6.73 -1.95
C VAL A 59 -1.80 6.70 -3.46
N GLU A 60 -2.59 7.50 -4.17
CA GLU A 60 -2.41 7.68 -5.60
C GLU A 60 -1.10 8.42 -5.90
N PRO A 61 -0.43 8.11 -7.02
CA PRO A 61 0.80 8.80 -7.40
C PRO A 61 0.60 10.32 -7.56
N GLY A 62 1.36 11.11 -6.79
CA GLY A 62 1.29 12.57 -6.81
C GLY A 62 0.42 13.15 -5.69
N ASP A 63 -0.40 12.35 -5.02
CA ASP A 63 -1.14 12.80 -3.85
C ASP A 63 -0.23 12.86 -2.62
N ALA A 64 -0.48 13.82 -1.74
CA ALA A 64 0.30 13.97 -0.51
C ALA A 64 -0.10 12.93 0.54
N LEU A 65 0.87 12.47 1.32
CA LEU A 65 0.61 11.68 2.52
C LEU A 65 0.32 12.61 3.69
N ASP A 66 -0.91 12.56 4.21
CA ASP A 66 -1.32 13.27 5.42
C ASP A 66 -0.96 12.46 6.67
N VAL A 67 0.06 12.90 7.41
CA VAL A 67 0.61 12.18 8.58
C VAL A 67 0.33 12.94 9.87
N GLU A 68 -0.16 12.24 10.88
CA GLU A 68 -0.32 12.73 12.25
C GLU A 68 0.62 11.96 13.20
N VAL A 69 1.41 12.71 13.97
CA VAL A 69 2.37 12.13 14.93
C VAL A 69 1.78 12.16 16.33
N THR A 70 1.83 11.03 17.03
CA THR A 70 1.57 10.94 18.48
C THR A 70 2.88 10.71 19.21
N ALA A 71 3.17 11.51 20.24
CA ALA A 71 4.38 11.37 21.04
C ALA A 71 4.21 11.98 22.46
N PRO A 72 5.13 11.70 23.42
CA PRO A 72 5.12 12.25 24.77
C PRO A 72 5.33 13.77 24.88
N ASP A 73 6.01 14.35 23.90
CA ASP A 73 6.36 15.77 23.84
C ASP A 73 6.10 16.31 22.43
N GLU A 74 6.18 17.63 22.25
CA GLU A 74 5.80 18.28 20.99
C GLU A 74 6.84 18.06 19.88
N GLY A 75 8.08 17.64 20.19
CA GLY A 75 9.15 17.45 19.21
C GLY A 75 10.39 18.33 19.48
N PRO A 76 11.31 18.46 18.49
CA PRO A 76 11.13 18.16 17.07
C PRO A 76 11.30 16.68 16.70
N TYR A 77 10.50 16.21 15.74
CA TYR A 77 10.62 14.89 15.14
C TYR A 77 10.90 14.99 13.64
N GLU A 78 11.44 13.92 13.06
CA GLU A 78 11.71 13.82 11.63
C GLU A 78 10.90 12.66 11.04
N LEU A 79 10.14 12.95 9.99
CA LEU A 79 9.50 11.95 9.14
C LEU A 79 10.40 11.66 7.96
N LEU A 80 10.68 10.39 7.72
CA LEU A 80 11.53 9.92 6.62
C LEU A 80 10.76 8.89 5.80
N LEU A 81 10.63 9.11 4.50
CA LEU A 81 10.05 8.11 3.59
C LEU A 81 11.18 7.38 2.86
N TYR A 82 11.21 6.05 3.02
CA TYR A 82 12.17 5.17 2.37
C TYR A 82 11.53 4.43 1.21
N ASP A 83 12.24 4.33 0.09
CA ASP A 83 11.87 3.44 -1.02
C ASP A 83 12.23 1.97 -0.74
N SER A 84 11.91 1.09 -1.69
CA SER A 84 12.23 -0.34 -1.64
C SER A 84 13.75 -0.65 -1.63
N GLU A 85 14.59 0.31 -2.04
CA GLU A 85 16.06 0.24 -1.98
C GLU A 85 16.64 0.82 -0.67
N ARG A 86 15.77 1.24 0.27
CA ARG A 86 16.11 1.89 1.54
C ARG A 86 16.81 3.24 1.37
N ARG A 87 16.51 3.96 0.28
CA ARG A 87 16.94 5.33 0.09
C ARG A 87 15.85 6.26 0.62
N ILE A 88 16.28 7.33 1.29
CA ILE A 88 15.37 8.40 1.72
C ILE A 88 14.97 9.17 0.47
N VAL A 89 13.69 9.09 0.08
CA VAL A 89 13.15 9.81 -1.07
C VAL A 89 12.55 11.16 -0.67
N THR A 90 12.04 11.27 0.54
CA THR A 90 11.59 12.55 1.13
C THR A 90 11.77 12.57 2.64
N ARG A 91 11.78 13.78 3.19
CA ARG A 91 11.83 14.04 4.63
C ARG A 91 11.00 15.28 4.98
N ALA A 92 10.43 15.28 6.17
CA ALA A 92 9.73 16.45 6.72
C ALA A 92 10.00 16.58 8.22
N ASP A 93 10.06 17.81 8.72
CA ASP A 93 9.99 18.08 10.15
C ASP A 93 8.53 17.89 10.60
N ALA A 94 8.33 17.30 11.78
CA ALA A 94 7.01 17.06 12.35
C ALA A 94 6.96 17.40 13.84
N ALA A 95 5.75 17.71 14.30
CA ALA A 95 5.43 17.94 15.71
C ALA A 95 4.26 17.05 16.13
N ALA A 96 4.23 16.65 17.39
CA ALA A 96 3.14 15.83 17.90
C ALA A 96 1.81 16.59 17.93
N GLY A 97 0.73 15.95 17.49
CA GLY A 97 -0.62 16.53 17.42
C GLY A 97 -0.83 17.49 16.24
N GLU A 98 0.15 17.65 15.36
CA GLU A 98 0.04 18.41 14.12
C GLU A 98 0.01 17.47 12.91
N ARG A 99 -0.69 17.91 11.84
CA ARG A 99 -0.67 17.21 10.55
C ARG A 99 0.50 17.70 9.72
N THR A 100 1.22 16.76 9.14
CA THR A 100 2.35 17.01 8.24
C THR A 100 2.07 16.33 6.90
N GLU A 101 2.08 17.10 5.82
CA GLU A 101 1.95 16.59 4.46
C GLU A 101 3.32 16.21 3.90
N LEU A 102 3.42 15.03 3.27
CA LEU A 102 4.60 14.63 2.50
C LEU A 102 4.20 14.46 1.04
N GLU A 103 4.73 15.32 0.16
CA GLU A 103 4.51 15.23 -1.29
C GLU A 103 5.09 13.92 -1.85
N THR A 104 4.32 13.25 -2.72
CA THR A 104 4.75 12.03 -3.42
C THR A 104 4.97 12.24 -4.92
N ASP A 105 4.97 13.48 -5.37
CA ASP A 105 5.18 13.85 -6.77
C ASP A 105 6.48 13.26 -7.33
N GLY A 106 6.34 12.54 -8.45
CA GLY A 106 7.46 11.91 -9.14
C GLY A 106 7.98 10.63 -8.49
N PHE A 107 7.30 10.09 -7.47
CA PHE A 107 7.63 8.78 -6.93
C PHE A 107 7.06 7.66 -7.81
N GLU A 108 7.80 6.56 -7.86
CA GLU A 108 7.40 5.37 -8.60
C GLU A 108 6.37 4.58 -7.78
N ALA A 109 5.46 3.88 -8.45
CA ALA A 109 4.56 2.94 -7.78
C ALA A 109 5.38 1.84 -7.09
N GLY A 110 4.98 1.48 -5.88
CA GLY A 110 5.77 0.55 -5.08
C GLY A 110 5.51 0.60 -3.58
N ALA A 111 6.30 -0.22 -2.89
CA ALA A 111 6.31 -0.27 -1.43
C ALA A 111 7.33 0.73 -0.86
N TYR A 112 6.84 1.53 0.07
CA TYR A 112 7.59 2.52 0.83
C TYR A 112 7.45 2.26 2.33
N LEU A 113 8.35 2.84 3.11
CA LEU A 113 8.31 2.79 4.56
C LEU A 113 8.48 4.19 5.12
N LEU A 114 7.41 4.73 5.72
CA LEU A 114 7.47 5.95 6.50
C LEU A 114 8.05 5.63 7.88
N VAL A 115 8.97 6.46 8.35
CA VAL A 115 9.68 6.27 9.60
C VAL A 115 9.63 7.57 10.40
N LEU A 116 9.19 7.48 11.65
CA LEU A 116 9.28 8.54 12.64
C LEU A 116 10.62 8.42 13.39
N ARG A 117 11.39 9.49 13.40
CA ARG A 117 12.64 9.59 14.17
C ARG A 117 12.59 10.70 15.21
N ASP A 118 13.25 10.41 16.34
CA ASP A 118 13.61 11.37 17.38
C ASP A 118 15.14 11.31 17.54
N GLY A 119 15.81 12.33 16.99
CA GLY A 119 17.26 12.30 16.80
C GLY A 119 17.70 11.12 15.93
N GLU A 120 18.56 10.26 16.47
CA GLU A 120 19.07 9.07 15.78
C GLU A 120 18.20 7.81 16.02
N THR A 121 17.15 7.91 16.83
CA THR A 121 16.34 6.75 17.23
C THR A 121 15.08 6.64 16.40
N VAL A 122 14.80 5.44 15.86
CA VAL A 122 13.52 5.14 15.22
C VAL A 122 12.47 4.90 16.29
N ARG A 123 11.34 5.60 16.17
CA ARG A 123 10.26 5.57 17.17
C ARG A 123 9.04 4.80 16.69
N ALA A 124 8.70 4.94 15.42
CA ALA A 124 7.57 4.26 14.79
C ALA A 124 7.83 4.10 13.28
N VAL A 125 7.14 3.15 12.66
CA VAL A 125 7.20 2.92 11.22
C VAL A 125 5.80 2.66 10.68
N HIS A 126 5.53 3.11 9.47
CA HIS A 126 4.24 2.94 8.79
C HIS A 126 4.47 2.56 7.33
N PRO A 127 4.08 1.37 6.87
CA PRO A 127 4.19 1.02 5.46
C PRO A 127 3.24 1.85 4.61
N VAL A 128 3.74 2.24 3.44
CA VAL A 128 3.01 3.03 2.46
C VAL A 128 3.10 2.33 1.12
N VAL A 129 2.01 2.28 0.38
CA VAL A 129 1.95 1.85 -1.01
C VAL A 129 1.61 3.06 -1.85
N ILE A 130 2.47 3.36 -2.82
CA ILE A 130 2.14 4.32 -3.88
C ILE A 130 1.57 3.51 -5.03
N ASP A 131 0.32 3.80 -5.38
CA ASP A 131 -0.49 2.90 -6.17
C ASP A 131 -0.08 2.87 -7.65
N GLY A 132 0.29 1.68 -8.09
CA GLY A 132 0.47 1.34 -9.49
C GLY A 132 -0.80 0.85 -10.15
N TYR A 133 -1.72 0.30 -9.35
CA TYR A 133 -3.00 -0.24 -9.76
C TYR A 133 -4.10 0.26 -8.83
N ASP A 134 -5.25 0.54 -9.42
CA ASP A 134 -6.51 0.74 -8.70
C ASP A 134 -7.17 -0.64 -8.53
N VAL A 135 -7.52 -0.99 -7.29
CA VAL A 135 -7.97 -2.34 -6.90
C VAL A 135 -9.33 -2.24 -6.22
N GLU A 136 -10.35 -2.84 -6.81
CA GLU A 136 -11.70 -2.86 -6.27
C GLU A 136 -12.12 -4.30 -5.92
N VAL A 137 -12.82 -4.45 -4.80
CA VAL A 137 -13.36 -5.73 -4.34
C VAL A 137 -14.88 -5.76 -4.48
N ASP A 138 -15.39 -6.83 -5.08
CA ASP A 138 -16.81 -7.19 -5.09
C ASP A 138 -16.97 -8.56 -4.41
N ALA A 139 -17.42 -8.54 -3.15
CA ALA A 139 -17.63 -9.73 -2.33
C ALA A 139 -19.02 -9.71 -1.67
N PRO A 140 -19.59 -10.87 -1.32
CA PRO A 140 -20.81 -10.91 -0.53
C PRO A 140 -20.55 -10.30 0.87
N GLY A 141 -21.54 -9.57 1.40
CA GLY A 141 -21.45 -9.04 2.76
C GLY A 141 -21.60 -10.09 3.87
N ALA A 142 -22.02 -11.31 3.53
CA ALA A 142 -22.09 -12.42 4.47
C ALA A 142 -21.82 -13.77 3.77
N ALA A 143 -21.24 -14.71 4.51
CA ALA A 143 -20.97 -16.07 4.06
C ALA A 143 -21.13 -17.09 5.20
N GLU A 144 -21.42 -18.34 4.85
CA GLU A 144 -21.60 -19.44 5.82
C GLU A 144 -20.24 -19.98 6.27
N ALA A 145 -20.04 -20.12 7.58
CA ALA A 145 -18.89 -20.80 8.17
C ALA A 145 -18.83 -22.25 7.68
N GLY A 146 -17.63 -22.84 7.54
CA GLY A 146 -17.54 -24.21 7.03
C GLY A 146 -17.61 -24.34 5.50
N THR A 147 -17.73 -23.23 4.77
CA THR A 147 -17.91 -23.21 3.31
C THR A 147 -16.86 -22.38 2.59
N GLU A 148 -16.88 -22.41 1.25
CA GLU A 148 -16.04 -21.54 0.42
C GLU A 148 -16.87 -20.33 -0.07
N THR A 149 -16.27 -19.14 -0.07
CA THR A 149 -16.87 -17.94 -0.67
C THR A 149 -15.99 -17.40 -1.80
N SER A 150 -16.63 -16.86 -2.85
CA SER A 150 -15.92 -16.27 -3.99
C SER A 150 -15.89 -14.75 -3.88
N VAL A 151 -14.71 -14.17 -4.12
CA VAL A 151 -14.46 -12.74 -4.11
C VAL A 151 -13.98 -12.33 -5.51
N ALA A 152 -14.72 -11.44 -6.16
CA ALA A 152 -14.29 -10.85 -7.42
C ALA A 152 -13.42 -9.63 -7.14
N VAL A 153 -12.33 -9.49 -7.89
CA VAL A 153 -11.42 -8.36 -7.79
C VAL A 153 -11.22 -7.75 -9.17
N SER A 154 -11.45 -6.45 -9.27
CA SER A 154 -11.14 -5.64 -10.45
C SER A 154 -9.81 -4.93 -10.21
N VAL A 155 -8.94 -4.95 -11.21
CA VAL A 155 -7.64 -4.28 -11.16
C VAL A 155 -7.49 -3.43 -12.41
N ALA A 156 -7.51 -2.12 -12.25
CA ALA A 156 -7.29 -1.15 -13.31
C ALA A 156 -5.84 -0.63 -13.26
N PRO A 157 -5.17 -0.45 -14.42
CA PRO A 157 -3.84 0.13 -14.45
C PRO A 157 -3.88 1.61 -14.07
N GLY A 158 -3.03 2.01 -13.12
CA GLY A 158 -2.69 3.39 -12.80
C GLY A 158 -1.32 3.74 -13.38
N GLN A 159 -0.32 4.01 -12.52
CA GLN A 159 1.05 4.24 -12.97
C GLN A 159 1.74 2.96 -13.47
N SER A 160 1.35 1.78 -12.97
CA SER A 160 1.88 0.51 -13.45
C SER A 160 1.19 0.07 -14.74
N THR A 161 1.99 -0.40 -15.69
CA THR A 161 1.48 -0.93 -16.97
C THR A 161 1.37 -2.45 -16.93
N GLY A 162 0.42 -3.01 -17.69
CA GLY A 162 0.25 -4.46 -17.79
C GLY A 162 -0.59 -5.04 -16.65
N SER A 163 -0.42 -6.34 -16.39
CA SER A 163 -1.13 -7.03 -15.31
C SER A 163 -0.20 -7.26 -14.13
N PRO A 164 -0.69 -7.21 -12.88
CA PRO A 164 0.10 -7.61 -11.73
C PRO A 164 0.56 -9.08 -11.85
N ASP A 165 1.67 -9.41 -11.20
CA ASP A 165 2.18 -10.79 -11.10
C ASP A 165 1.23 -11.68 -10.29
N ARG A 166 0.64 -11.08 -9.24
CA ARG A 166 -0.28 -11.77 -8.32
C ARG A 166 -1.32 -10.81 -7.77
N VAL A 167 -2.52 -11.33 -7.53
CA VAL A 167 -3.54 -10.68 -6.70
C VAL A 167 -3.83 -11.61 -5.52
N THR A 168 -3.80 -11.06 -4.31
CA THR A 168 -4.11 -11.80 -3.07
C THR A 168 -5.31 -11.15 -2.40
N VAL A 169 -6.21 -11.95 -1.83
CA VAL A 169 -7.30 -11.49 -0.96
C VAL A 169 -7.06 -12.04 0.43
N VAL A 170 -7.20 -11.20 1.45
CA VAL A 170 -7.05 -11.57 2.87
C VAL A 170 -8.33 -11.20 3.61
N ALA A 171 -8.81 -12.11 4.46
CA ALA A 171 -9.87 -11.84 5.43
C ALA A 171 -9.32 -11.99 6.85
N TRP A 172 -9.59 -11.05 7.76
CA TRP A 172 -9.16 -11.15 9.16
C TRP A 172 -10.12 -10.46 10.14
N ASN A 173 -10.11 -10.89 11.40
CA ASN A 173 -10.88 -10.28 12.50
C ASN A 173 -10.01 -9.86 13.70
N GLY A 174 -8.68 -9.90 13.53
CA GLY A 174 -7.68 -9.61 14.57
C GLY A 174 -7.15 -10.85 15.31
N GLU A 175 -7.89 -11.96 15.29
CA GLU A 175 -7.50 -13.24 15.89
C GLU A 175 -7.21 -14.29 14.82
N GLU A 176 -8.08 -14.35 13.82
CA GLU A 176 -8.05 -15.30 12.72
C GLU A 176 -7.74 -14.60 11.40
N THR A 177 -7.10 -15.32 10.48
CA THR A 177 -6.77 -14.80 9.16
C THR A 177 -6.81 -15.93 8.14
N VAL A 178 -7.53 -15.70 7.05
CA VAL A 178 -7.50 -16.55 5.85
C VAL A 178 -7.03 -15.71 4.66
N SER A 179 -6.33 -16.34 3.71
CA SER A 179 -5.93 -15.68 2.47
C SER A 179 -6.02 -16.63 1.29
N ALA A 180 -6.28 -16.06 0.11
CA ALA A 180 -6.31 -16.79 -1.15
C ALA A 180 -5.61 -15.98 -2.25
N VAL A 181 -4.96 -16.69 -3.17
CA VAL A 181 -4.46 -16.10 -4.40
C VAL A 181 -5.58 -16.13 -5.43
N ALA A 182 -5.85 -14.99 -6.06
CA ALA A 182 -6.91 -14.87 -7.04
C ALA A 182 -6.47 -15.38 -8.42
N ASP A 183 -7.33 -16.16 -9.06
CA ASP A 183 -7.12 -16.63 -10.43
C ASP A 183 -7.58 -15.57 -11.43
N ARG A 184 -6.76 -15.30 -12.44
CA ARG A 184 -7.09 -14.34 -13.51
C ARG A 184 -8.16 -14.91 -14.43
N GLN A 185 -9.28 -14.20 -14.57
CA GLN A 185 -10.42 -14.55 -15.45
C GLN A 185 -10.44 -13.74 -16.75
N GLY A 186 -9.64 -12.67 -16.84
CA GLY A 186 -9.55 -11.84 -18.03
C GLY A 186 -8.70 -10.60 -17.78
N ASP A 187 -8.83 -9.60 -18.64
CA ASP A 187 -8.15 -8.32 -18.47
C ASP A 187 -8.68 -7.60 -17.24
N GLY A 188 -7.78 -7.35 -16.28
CA GLY A 188 -8.08 -6.67 -15.02
C GLY A 188 -9.08 -7.39 -14.11
N ARG A 189 -9.42 -8.67 -14.36
CA ARG A 189 -10.44 -9.39 -13.58
C ARG A 189 -9.88 -10.65 -12.97
N TYR A 190 -10.06 -10.77 -11.67
CA TYR A 190 -9.56 -11.88 -10.86
C TYR A 190 -10.67 -12.41 -9.94
N VAL A 191 -10.59 -13.69 -9.58
CA VAL A 191 -11.50 -14.31 -8.62
C VAL A 191 -10.68 -15.09 -7.60
N ALA A 192 -10.83 -14.76 -6.32
CA ALA A 192 -10.30 -15.53 -5.22
C ALA A 192 -11.40 -16.39 -4.61
N THR A 193 -11.05 -17.60 -4.17
CA THR A 193 -11.93 -18.46 -3.38
C THR A 193 -11.36 -18.56 -1.98
N LEU A 194 -12.06 -18.00 -0.99
CA LEU A 194 -11.68 -18.06 0.42
C LEU A 194 -12.33 -19.29 1.06
N ASP A 195 -11.52 -20.09 1.76
CA ASP A 195 -11.97 -21.24 2.54
C ASP A 195 -12.30 -20.80 3.97
N LEU A 196 -13.57 -20.84 4.35
CA LEU A 196 -14.06 -20.42 5.66
C LEU A 196 -14.24 -21.62 6.61
N ALA A 197 -13.64 -22.76 6.30
CA ALA A 197 -13.80 -23.98 7.10
C ALA A 197 -13.29 -23.86 8.53
N ASP A 198 -12.22 -23.07 8.71
CA ASP A 198 -11.52 -22.91 9.97
C ASP A 198 -11.81 -21.56 10.64
N LEU A 199 -12.79 -20.79 10.15
CA LEU A 199 -13.14 -19.48 10.71
C LEU A 199 -14.34 -19.58 11.66
N ASP A 200 -14.23 -18.97 12.84
CA ASP A 200 -15.37 -18.81 13.72
C ASP A 200 -16.34 -17.74 13.18
N PRO A 201 -17.65 -17.85 13.45
CA PRO A 201 -18.63 -16.81 13.10
C PRO A 201 -18.26 -15.44 13.69
N GLY A 202 -18.35 -14.39 12.89
CA GLY A 202 -17.95 -13.05 13.29
C GLY A 202 -17.88 -12.05 12.14
N GLU A 203 -17.41 -10.84 12.43
CA GLU A 203 -17.14 -9.81 11.43
C GLU A 203 -15.67 -9.89 11.02
N TYR A 204 -15.42 -9.90 9.72
CA TYR A 204 -14.09 -9.93 9.12
C TYR A 204 -13.94 -8.75 8.18
N THR A 205 -12.74 -8.20 8.11
CA THR A 205 -12.35 -7.23 7.09
C THR A 205 -11.68 -7.98 5.95
N LEU A 206 -12.09 -7.67 4.72
CA LEU A 206 -11.51 -8.14 3.47
C LEU A 206 -10.70 -7.02 2.83
N VAL A 207 -9.49 -7.34 2.38
CA VAL A 207 -8.67 -6.46 1.54
C VAL A 207 -8.04 -7.29 0.42
N ALA A 208 -8.01 -6.71 -0.79
CA ALA A 208 -7.27 -7.24 -1.92
C ALA A 208 -6.00 -6.42 -2.16
N THR A 209 -4.93 -7.11 -2.58
CA THR A 209 -3.66 -6.46 -2.91
C THR A 209 -3.15 -6.98 -4.26
N ALA A 210 -2.80 -6.06 -5.16
CA ALA A 210 -2.10 -6.34 -6.40
C ALA A 210 -0.59 -6.28 -6.15
N HIS A 211 0.15 -7.28 -6.63
CA HIS A 211 1.59 -7.40 -6.42
C HIS A 211 2.36 -7.38 -7.74
N GLY A 212 3.55 -6.76 -7.70
CA GLY A 212 4.54 -6.80 -8.76
C GLY A 212 5.45 -8.02 -8.69
N GLU A 213 6.36 -8.12 -9.67
CA GLU A 213 7.36 -9.20 -9.76
C GLU A 213 8.51 -9.04 -8.75
N ARG A 214 8.75 -7.80 -8.27
CA ARG A 214 9.83 -7.50 -7.33
C ARG A 214 9.54 -8.09 -5.96
N VAL A 215 10.61 -8.40 -5.23
CA VAL A 215 10.55 -8.84 -3.84
C VAL A 215 11.20 -7.76 -2.96
N VAL A 216 10.42 -7.19 -2.06
CA VAL A 216 10.82 -6.12 -1.13
C VAL A 216 10.59 -6.64 0.29
N TYR A 217 11.61 -6.54 1.15
CA TYR A 217 11.59 -7.11 2.51
C TYR A 217 11.17 -8.61 2.56
N GLY A 218 11.55 -9.38 1.54
CA GLY A 218 11.27 -10.82 1.47
C GLY A 218 9.84 -11.19 1.04
N ARG A 219 9.03 -10.21 0.61
CA ARG A 219 7.66 -10.41 0.12
C ARG A 219 7.50 -9.80 -1.27
N GLN A 220 6.54 -10.29 -2.05
CA GLN A 220 6.22 -9.65 -3.32
C GLN A 220 5.72 -8.23 -3.07
N GLU A 221 6.26 -7.29 -3.84
CA GLU A 221 5.99 -5.88 -3.67
C GLU A 221 4.50 -5.58 -3.91
N PRO A 222 3.78 -4.98 -2.95
CA PRO A 222 2.45 -4.43 -3.21
C PRO A 222 2.55 -3.22 -4.17
N LEU A 223 1.64 -3.17 -5.13
CA LEU A 223 1.51 -2.12 -6.14
C LEU A 223 0.09 -1.53 -6.19
N GLY A 224 -0.77 -1.89 -5.24
CA GLY A 224 -2.17 -1.45 -5.20
C GLY A 224 -2.90 -2.21 -4.11
N THR A 225 -3.71 -1.52 -3.32
CA THR A 225 -4.54 -2.10 -2.25
C THR A 225 -5.97 -1.61 -2.39
N SER A 226 -6.94 -2.48 -2.17
CA SER A 226 -8.34 -2.06 -2.14
C SER A 226 -8.69 -1.37 -0.84
N ASP A 227 -9.79 -0.63 -0.85
CA ASP A 227 -10.51 -0.31 0.37
C ASP A 227 -10.90 -1.56 1.16
N GLU A 228 -11.20 -1.35 2.44
CA GLU A 228 -11.75 -2.38 3.32
C GLU A 228 -13.16 -2.76 2.91
N HIS A 229 -13.44 -4.07 2.90
CA HIS A 229 -14.77 -4.59 2.68
C HIS A 229 -15.21 -5.50 3.81
N ALA A 230 -16.43 -5.32 4.32
CA ALA A 230 -16.93 -6.10 5.45
C ALA A 230 -17.49 -7.45 4.98
N LEU A 231 -17.07 -8.53 5.66
CA LEU A 231 -17.60 -9.87 5.48
C LEU A 231 -18.06 -10.43 6.83
N ARG A 232 -19.34 -10.75 6.93
CA ARG A 232 -19.88 -11.46 8.09
C ARG A 232 -19.88 -12.97 7.87
N VAL A 233 -19.17 -13.71 8.72
CA VAL A 233 -19.20 -15.18 8.74
C VAL A 233 -20.26 -15.66 9.74
N THR A 234 -21.12 -16.60 9.33
CA THR A 234 -22.30 -17.03 10.10
C THR A 234 -22.47 -18.56 10.06
N ASP A 235 -22.95 -19.16 11.15
CA ASP A 235 -23.35 -20.58 11.18
C ASP A 235 -24.64 -20.87 10.39
N GLU A 236 -25.46 -19.85 10.18
CA GLU A 236 -26.74 -19.98 9.47
C GLU A 236 -26.54 -19.86 7.95
N PRO A 237 -27.24 -20.67 7.15
CA PRO A 237 -27.20 -20.56 5.70
C PRO A 237 -27.60 -19.16 5.24
N VAL A 238 -26.76 -18.55 4.42
CA VAL A 238 -27.07 -17.27 3.78
C VAL A 238 -28.00 -17.51 2.59
N GLU A 239 -29.25 -17.03 2.69
CA GLU A 239 -30.14 -17.05 1.53
C GLU A 239 -29.60 -16.07 0.49
N GLY A 240 -29.15 -16.60 -0.66
CA GLY A 240 -28.38 -15.88 -1.67
C GLY A 240 -28.95 -14.52 -2.05
N GLY A 241 -28.44 -13.46 -1.42
CA GLY A 241 -28.70 -12.08 -1.78
C GLY A 241 -27.72 -11.66 -2.87
N SER A 242 -28.19 -11.56 -4.11
CA SER A 242 -27.46 -10.80 -5.13
C SER A 242 -27.30 -9.36 -4.63
N GLY A 243 -26.07 -8.92 -4.42
CA GLY A 243 -25.76 -7.56 -3.99
C GLY A 243 -26.50 -6.52 -4.82
N SER A 244 -27.37 -5.75 -4.17
CA SER A 244 -28.03 -4.60 -4.75
C SER A 244 -27.39 -3.37 -4.13
N ALA A 245 -26.71 -2.59 -4.97
CA ALA A 245 -26.01 -1.37 -4.62
C ALA A 245 -26.87 -0.43 -3.76
N SER A 246 -26.21 0.19 -2.77
CA SER A 246 -26.70 1.31 -2.00
C SER A 246 -27.02 2.49 -2.93
N GLY A 247 -28.29 2.59 -3.34
CA GLY A 247 -28.84 3.76 -4.00
C GLY A 247 -29.41 4.70 -2.94
N SER A 248 -28.73 5.82 -2.70
CA SER A 248 -29.25 6.95 -1.91
C SER A 248 -30.46 7.56 -2.61
N GLY A 249 -31.66 7.15 -2.18
CA GLY A 249 -32.94 7.67 -2.65
C GLY A 249 -33.53 8.67 -1.66
N SER A 250 -33.24 9.96 -1.87
CA SER A 250 -33.93 11.06 -1.18
C SER A 250 -35.23 11.40 -1.91
N GLY A 251 -36.36 10.86 -1.45
CA GLY A 251 -37.71 11.42 -1.65
C GLY A 251 -38.15 12.06 -0.32
N GLY A 252 -38.63 13.30 -0.25
CA GLY A 252 -39.63 13.92 -1.10
C GLY A 252 -40.97 13.89 -0.35
N ALA A 253 -41.24 14.91 0.47
CA ALA A 253 -42.54 15.16 1.07
C ALA A 253 -42.88 16.65 0.95
N ASP A 254 -43.83 16.93 0.06
CA ASP A 254 -44.55 18.18 -0.12
C ASP A 254 -45.41 18.56 1.11
N ASP A 255 -45.38 19.82 1.53
CA ASP A 255 -46.59 20.55 1.93
C ASP A 255 -46.38 22.08 1.74
N GLY A 256 -47.38 22.74 1.15
CA GLY A 256 -47.24 24.02 0.46
C GLY A 256 -47.58 25.26 1.28
N SER A 257 -47.21 26.44 0.77
CA SER A 257 -47.99 27.68 0.92
C SER A 257 -47.56 28.78 -0.06
N ALA A 258 -48.43 29.76 -0.26
CA ALA A 258 -48.64 30.51 -1.49
C ALA A 258 -47.92 31.88 -1.65
N ALA A 259 -47.97 32.36 -2.91
CA ALA A 259 -47.88 33.75 -3.42
C ALA A 259 -46.49 34.42 -3.31
N ASP A 260 -46.00 35.26 -4.24
CA ASP A 260 -46.64 36.17 -5.20
C ASP A 260 -45.60 36.63 -6.24
N GLY A 261 -46.07 36.97 -7.45
CA GLY A 261 -45.57 38.06 -8.30
C GLY A 261 -44.11 38.15 -8.78
N THR A 262 -43.97 38.17 -10.12
CA THR A 262 -43.48 39.31 -10.93
C THR A 262 -42.24 39.09 -11.82
N ASP A 263 -42.49 39.12 -13.13
CA ASP A 263 -41.75 39.65 -14.30
C ASP A 263 -40.39 39.09 -14.81
N THR A 264 -40.50 38.53 -16.02
CA THR A 264 -39.53 38.43 -17.13
C THR A 264 -38.87 39.79 -17.47
N PRO A 265 -37.59 39.85 -17.89
CA PRO A 265 -37.33 39.78 -19.34
C PRO A 265 -36.07 39.01 -19.78
N THR A 266 -36.21 38.50 -21.00
CA THR A 266 -35.25 38.06 -22.02
C THR A 266 -33.93 38.84 -22.12
N GLY A 267 -32.84 38.12 -22.37
CA GLY A 267 -31.57 38.64 -22.89
C GLY A 267 -30.87 37.61 -23.78
N THR A 268 -30.92 37.84 -25.09
CA THR A 268 -30.34 37.03 -26.18
C THR A 268 -28.92 37.51 -26.53
N THR A 269 -28.18 36.67 -27.27
CA THR A 269 -26.99 36.97 -28.12
C THR A 269 -25.65 37.14 -27.36
N GLN A 270 -24.46 36.78 -27.86
CA GLN A 270 -24.00 36.32 -29.16
C GLN A 270 -22.62 35.65 -29.02
N SER A 271 -22.28 34.80 -29.98
CA SER A 271 -21.00 34.14 -30.21
C SER A 271 -19.81 35.09 -30.35
N ASP A 272 -18.61 34.63 -30.02
CA ASP A 272 -17.42 34.99 -30.80
C ASP A 272 -16.40 33.84 -30.89
N VAL A 273 -16.00 33.61 -32.13
CA VAL A 273 -15.03 32.65 -32.66
C VAL A 273 -13.70 33.38 -32.77
N ILE A 274 -12.59 32.78 -32.32
CA ILE A 274 -11.25 33.23 -32.73
C ILE A 274 -10.32 32.04 -32.98
N THR A 275 -9.80 31.99 -34.21
CA THR A 275 -8.71 31.15 -34.74
C THR A 275 -8.24 31.88 -36.02
N PRO A 276 -7.00 31.76 -36.55
CA PRO A 276 -5.67 31.50 -35.98
C PRO A 276 -4.69 32.65 -36.31
N GLY A 277 -3.45 32.59 -35.80
CA GLY A 277 -2.34 33.46 -36.22
C GLY A 277 -1.05 32.66 -36.46
N GLU A 278 -0.65 32.58 -37.73
CA GLU A 278 0.64 32.08 -38.21
C GLU A 278 1.78 33.06 -37.87
N GLY A 279 2.97 32.53 -37.59
CA GLY A 279 4.20 33.30 -37.44
C GLY A 279 5.41 32.39 -37.60
N GLU A 280 6.00 32.40 -38.79
CA GLU A 280 7.29 31.81 -39.13
C GLU A 280 8.42 32.61 -38.47
N GLU A 281 9.46 31.96 -37.93
CA GLU A 281 10.82 32.48 -38.06
C GLU A 281 11.89 31.39 -37.97
N SER A 282 12.86 31.50 -38.88
CA SER A 282 13.97 30.59 -39.13
C SER A 282 15.14 30.87 -38.17
N GLY A 283 15.95 29.84 -37.88
CA GLY A 283 17.20 30.00 -37.14
C GLY A 283 18.14 28.81 -37.29
N ASP A 284 18.88 28.77 -38.40
CA ASP A 284 20.08 27.94 -38.60
C ASP A 284 21.17 28.31 -37.58
N GLY A 285 21.80 27.30 -36.97
CA GLY A 285 22.88 27.51 -36.01
C GLY A 285 23.74 26.27 -35.79
N ALA A 286 24.49 25.88 -36.82
CA ALA A 286 25.57 24.91 -36.70
C ALA A 286 26.75 25.50 -35.90
N SER A 287 27.29 24.73 -34.95
CA SER A 287 28.65 24.90 -34.43
C SER A 287 29.15 23.60 -33.78
N ASP A 288 29.93 22.85 -34.56
CA ASP A 288 30.98 21.93 -34.10
C ASP A 288 32.31 22.68 -34.33
N PRO A 289 33.20 22.76 -33.33
CA PRO A 289 34.50 22.11 -33.54
C PRO A 289 35.07 21.45 -32.27
N SER A 290 35.32 20.13 -32.38
CA SER A 290 36.61 19.43 -32.17
C SER A 290 37.68 20.06 -31.25
N GLY A 291 38.14 19.29 -30.26
CA GLY A 291 39.43 19.40 -29.55
C GLY A 291 39.30 18.94 -28.09
N GLU A 292 40.17 18.14 -27.44
CA GLU A 292 41.51 17.64 -27.72
C GLU A 292 41.79 16.44 -26.78
N ASP A 293 42.68 15.56 -27.22
CA ASP A 293 43.34 14.49 -26.48
C ASP A 293 43.98 14.94 -25.15
N GLY A 294 43.94 14.10 -24.11
CA GLY A 294 44.67 14.39 -22.88
C GLY A 294 44.60 13.38 -21.72
N ALA A 295 45.05 12.13 -21.93
CA ALA A 295 45.62 11.29 -20.87
C ALA A 295 46.95 10.72 -21.39
N PRO A 296 48.05 10.60 -20.60
CA PRO A 296 48.06 10.08 -19.22
C PRO A 296 49.05 10.79 -18.25
N GLY A 297 48.84 10.62 -16.94
CA GLY A 297 49.80 11.11 -15.94
C GLY A 297 49.57 10.56 -14.54
N ARG A 298 50.19 9.40 -14.25
CA ARG A 298 50.33 8.81 -12.91
C ARG A 298 51.77 9.01 -12.44
N PRO A 299 52.00 9.64 -11.29
CA PRO A 299 52.80 9.05 -10.21
C PRO A 299 52.08 9.28 -8.86
N GLY A 300 52.14 8.46 -7.81
CA GLY A 300 53.20 7.60 -7.33
C GLY A 300 53.42 7.92 -5.84
N ASN A 301 53.03 6.98 -4.97
CA ASN A 301 53.48 6.72 -3.60
C ASN A 301 53.47 7.82 -2.51
N GLY A 302 52.64 7.58 -1.49
CA GLY A 302 52.84 8.02 -0.11
C GLY A 302 52.17 7.03 0.86
N SER A 303 52.97 6.14 1.45
CA SER A 303 52.59 5.17 2.48
C SER A 303 52.38 5.81 3.87
N LEU A 304 51.83 5.00 4.82
CA LEU A 304 51.87 5.10 6.31
C LEU A 304 50.69 5.90 6.91
N LEU A 305 49.81 5.41 7.81
CA LEU A 305 49.81 4.34 8.84
C LEU A 305 48.35 3.91 9.19
N PRO A 306 48.17 2.83 10.00
CA PRO A 306 46.86 2.19 10.25
C PRO A 306 46.16 2.73 11.51
N LEU A 307 44.84 2.76 11.48
CA LEU A 307 44.00 2.69 12.67
C LEU A 307 42.87 1.70 12.39
N GLY A 308 42.93 0.57 13.08
CA GLY A 308 41.83 -0.38 13.16
C GLY A 308 40.98 -0.07 14.38
N VAL A 309 39.66 -0.06 14.18
CA VAL A 309 38.58 -0.47 15.09
C VAL A 309 37.42 -0.73 14.10
N GLY A 310 36.94 -1.95 13.87
CA GLY A 310 36.30 -2.82 14.84
C GLY A 310 34.78 -2.64 14.71
N GLY A 311 34.14 -3.35 13.76
CA GLY A 311 32.70 -3.32 13.56
C GLY A 311 32.27 -4.49 12.69
N ALA A 312 31.77 -5.54 13.33
CA ALA A 312 31.44 -6.82 12.73
C ALA A 312 30.24 -6.69 11.77
N ALA A 313 30.47 -7.00 10.50
CA ALA A 313 29.41 -7.28 9.54
C ALA A 313 28.84 -8.67 9.85
N VAL A 314 27.64 -8.71 10.44
CA VAL A 314 26.85 -9.95 10.55
C VAL A 314 26.05 -10.09 9.26
N LEU A 315 26.64 -10.76 8.28
CA LEU A 315 25.93 -11.30 7.12
C LEU A 315 25.17 -12.55 7.57
N VAL A 316 23.87 -12.42 7.84
CA VAL A 316 22.99 -13.59 7.96
C VAL A 316 22.57 -14.01 6.55
N GLY A 317 23.35 -14.92 5.96
CA GLY A 317 22.96 -15.63 4.75
C GLY A 317 21.97 -16.75 5.09
N TYR A 318 20.72 -16.62 4.63
CA TYR A 318 19.79 -17.74 4.65
C TYR A 318 20.05 -18.65 3.44
N ALA A 319 20.61 -19.83 3.72
CA ALA A 319 20.84 -20.89 2.75
C ALA A 319 19.51 -21.58 2.41
N TYR A 320 19.09 -21.50 1.16
CA TYR A 320 17.96 -22.24 0.61
C TYR A 320 18.37 -23.70 0.31
N LEU A 321 17.91 -24.64 1.13
CA LEU A 321 18.13 -26.08 0.94
C LEU A 321 17.20 -26.61 -0.18
N ARG A 322 17.73 -26.62 -1.40
CA ARG A 322 17.14 -27.26 -2.58
C ARG A 322 17.16 -28.79 -2.43
N ARG A 323 16.09 -29.41 -1.93
CA ARG A 323 15.96 -30.88 -1.95
C ARG A 323 15.53 -31.34 -3.33
N ARG A 324 16.54 -31.73 -4.12
CA ARG A 324 16.40 -32.35 -5.44
C ARG A 324 15.68 -33.69 -5.30
N THR A 325 14.61 -33.85 -6.05
CA THR A 325 13.96 -35.12 -6.39
C THR A 325 14.96 -36.09 -7.02
N GLY A 326 14.92 -37.34 -6.58
CA GLY A 326 15.55 -38.47 -7.23
C GLY A 326 14.62 -39.67 -7.12
N GLY A 327 13.90 -39.99 -8.19
CA GLY A 327 13.16 -41.23 -8.33
C GLY A 327 13.99 -42.28 -9.05
N ILE A 328 13.90 -43.54 -8.60
CA ILE A 328 14.05 -44.85 -9.28
C ILE A 328 13.52 -45.84 -8.19
N ARG A 329 12.55 -46.74 -8.33
CA ARG A 329 12.13 -47.68 -9.39
C ARG A 329 10.71 -48.16 -9.06
#